data_AF-A0A7R9DUY6-F1
#
_entry.id   AF-A0A7R9DUY6-F1
#
_cell.length_a   1.000
_cell.length_b   1.000
_cell.length_c   1.000
_cell.angle_alpha   90.00
_cell.angle_beta   90.00
_cell.angle_gamma   90.00
#
_symmetry.space_group_name_H-M   'P 1'
#
loop_
_entity.id
_entity.type
_entity.pdbx_description
1 polymer ?
#
loop_
_entity_poly.entity_id
_entity_poly.type
_entity_poly.pdbx_seq_one_letter_code
_entity_poly.pdbx_strand_id
1 'polypeptide(L)'
;AGERKPLVSSGEALRYLLYLVDVNELYDVALGMYDFELVTMVAAKSQKDPKEYLPFLNQLRKMEPHYQRYSIDKHLKRFESALHNIASCSGSNQYLEECLTLIRDHKLYTQ
;
A
#
# COMPACT_ATOMS: atom_id res chain seq x y z
N ALA A 1 -34.21 5.70 8.81
CA ALA A 1 -33.75 4.61 7.94
C ALA A 1 -32.90 3.68 8.79
N GLY A 2 -33.25 2.40 8.88
CA GLY A 2 -32.52 1.44 9.73
C GLY A 2 -31.17 1.08 9.10
N GLU A 3 -30.08 1.30 9.83
CA GLU A 3 -28.76 0.83 9.43
C GLU A 3 -28.80 -0.70 9.27
N ARG A 4 -28.46 -1.20 8.07
CA ARG A 4 -28.27 -2.64 7.87
C ARG A 4 -27.03 -3.07 8.63
N LYS A 5 -27.23 -3.74 9.76
CA LYS A 5 -26.15 -4.38 10.50
C LYS A 5 -25.56 -5.49 9.62
N PRO A 6 -24.26 -5.50 9.35
CA PRO A 6 -23.65 -6.54 8.54
C PRO A 6 -23.80 -7.90 9.23
N LEU A 7 -24.06 -8.95 8.44
CA LEU A 7 -24.23 -10.33 8.93
C LEU A 7 -22.96 -10.90 9.58
N VAL A 8 -21.79 -10.36 9.20
CA VAL A 8 -20.46 -10.74 9.69
C VAL A 8 -19.69 -9.46 9.93
N SER A 9 -18.99 -9.36 11.06
CA SER A 9 -18.11 -8.21 11.34
C SER A 9 -16.83 -8.25 10.50
N SER A 10 -16.20 -7.10 10.26
CA SER A 10 -14.92 -7.04 9.53
C SER A 10 -13.84 -7.92 10.18
N GLY A 11 -13.84 -8.02 11.52
CA GLY A 11 -12.90 -8.86 12.26
C GLY A 11 -13.13 -10.36 12.04
N GLU A 12 -14.39 -10.81 11.96
CA GLU A 12 -14.72 -12.20 11.65
C GLU A 12 -14.37 -12.54 10.21
N ALA A 13 -14.73 -11.68 9.26
CA ALA A 13 -14.38 -11.85 7.85
C ALA A 13 -12.85 -11.95 7.66
N LEU A 14 -12.09 -11.07 8.29
CA LEU A 14 -10.63 -11.11 8.26
C LEU A 14 -10.07 -12.40 8.87
N ARG A 15 -10.66 -12.90 9.96
CA ARG A 15 -10.26 -14.19 10.55
C ARG A 15 -10.44 -15.34 9.55
N TYR A 16 -11.55 -15.37 8.81
CA TYR A 16 -11.76 -16.38 7.78
C TYR A 16 -10.74 -16.27 6.65
N LEU A 17 -10.42 -15.05 6.19
CA LEU A 17 -9.40 -14.84 5.16
C LEU A 17 -8.01 -15.32 5.59
N LEU A 18 -7.63 -15.09 6.86
CA LEU A 18 -6.35 -15.53 7.43
C LEU A 18 -6.20 -17.07 7.47
N TYR A 19 -7.30 -17.84 7.36
CA TYR A 19 -7.23 -19.30 7.20
C TYR A 19 -7.03 -19.75 5.74
N LEU A 20 -7.29 -18.88 4.77
CA LEU A 20 -7.37 -19.23 3.35
C LEU A 20 -6.21 -18.68 2.52
N VAL A 21 -5.59 -17.59 2.96
CA VAL A 21 -4.62 -16.82 2.17
C VAL A 21 -3.34 -16.62 2.98
N ASP A 22 -2.19 -16.51 2.29
CA ASP A 22 -0.94 -16.13 2.93
C ASP A 22 -1.05 -14.74 3.58
N VAL A 23 -0.50 -14.62 4.79
CA VAL A 23 -0.55 -13.39 5.58
C VAL A 23 0.14 -12.23 4.88
N ASN A 24 1.26 -12.48 4.21
CA ASN A 24 2.01 -11.43 3.54
C ASN A 24 1.26 -10.95 2.30
N GLU A 25 0.62 -11.84 1.55
CA GLU A 25 -0.24 -11.45 0.42
C GLU A 25 -1.41 -10.57 0.89
N LEU A 26 -2.06 -10.95 2.00
CA LEU A 26 -3.17 -10.15 2.54
C LEU A 26 -2.70 -8.78 3.04
N TYR A 27 -1.52 -8.71 3.65
CA TYR A 27 -0.88 -7.46 4.07
C TYR A 27 -0.55 -6.57 2.86
N ASP A 28 0.03 -7.13 1.80
CA ASP A 28 0.39 -6.44 0.57
C ASP A 28 -0.85 -5.87 -0.15
N VAL A 29 -1.95 -6.64 -0.16
CA VAL A 29 -3.24 -6.17 -0.68
C VAL A 29 -3.74 -4.98 0.12
N ALA A 30 -3.75 -5.07 1.45
CA ALA A 30 -4.16 -3.96 2.32
C ALA A 30 -3.29 -2.72 2.11
N LEU A 31 -1.98 -2.90 1.95
CA LEU A 31 -1.05 -1.80 1.71
C LEU A 31 -1.36 -1.09 0.39
N GLY A 32 -1.66 -1.86 -0.65
CA GLY A 32 -2.07 -1.36 -1.96
C GLY A 32 -3.45 -0.72 -2.01
N MET A 33 -4.23 -0.74 -0.93
CA MET A 33 -5.47 0.04 -0.79
C MET A 33 -5.23 1.43 -0.21
N TYR A 34 -3.99 1.73 0.21
CA TYR A 34 -3.58 3.01 0.81
C TYR A 34 -4.32 3.39 2.11
N ASP A 35 -5.01 2.43 2.72
CA ASP A 35 -5.71 2.58 3.99
C ASP A 35 -4.84 2.04 5.13
N PHE A 36 -4.19 2.94 5.88
CA PHE A 36 -3.28 2.57 6.95
C PHE A 36 -3.99 1.95 8.16
N GLU A 37 -5.29 2.22 8.37
CA GLU A 37 -6.06 1.58 9.43
C GLU A 37 -6.29 0.10 9.08
N LEU A 38 -6.69 -0.17 7.82
CA LEU A 38 -6.81 -1.53 7.30
C LEU A 38 -5.49 -2.28 7.38
N VAL A 39 -4.38 -1.70 6.92
CA VAL A 39 -3.04 -2.33 6.99
C VAL A 39 -2.68 -2.70 8.44
N THR A 40 -2.93 -1.78 9.37
CA THR A 40 -2.64 -2.00 10.80
C THR A 40 -3.53 -3.10 11.37
N MET A 41 -4.81 -3.15 10.98
CA MET A 41 -5.74 -4.20 11.38
C MET A 41 -5.28 -5.58 10.89
N VAL A 42 -4.92 -5.69 9.60
CA VAL A 42 -4.42 -6.94 9.00
C VAL A 42 -3.16 -7.42 9.71
N ALA A 43 -2.16 -6.55 9.87
CA ALA A 43 -0.89 -6.90 10.53
C ALA A 43 -1.08 -7.36 11.97
N ALA A 44 -1.93 -6.67 12.74
CA ALA A 44 -2.21 -7.01 14.13
C ALA A 44 -2.94 -8.36 14.25
N LYS A 45 -3.93 -8.61 13.37
CA LYS A 45 -4.70 -9.86 13.39
C LYS A 45 -3.90 -11.05 12.86
N SER A 46 -2.91 -10.81 12.02
CA SER A 46 -2.03 -11.83 11.46
C SER A 46 -0.79 -12.11 12.31
N GLN A 47 -0.66 -11.48 13.48
CA GLN A 47 0.46 -11.66 14.42
C GLN A 47 1.84 -11.31 13.81
N LYS A 48 1.90 -10.38 12.84
CA LYS A 48 3.17 -9.89 12.30
C LYS A 48 3.89 -9.06 13.37
N ASP A 49 5.22 -9.16 13.46
CA ASP A 49 5.99 -8.38 14.46
C ASP A 49 5.85 -6.87 14.16
N PRO A 50 5.35 -6.05 15.11
CA PRO A 50 5.30 -4.60 14.97
C PRO A 50 6.60 -3.94 14.52
N LYS A 51 7.75 -4.51 14.90
CA LYS A 51 9.06 -4.00 14.50
C LYS A 51 9.34 -4.18 13.01
N GLU A 52 8.70 -5.13 12.33
CA GLU A 52 8.85 -5.33 10.89
C GLU A 52 8.07 -4.30 10.08
N TYR A 53 6.86 -3.94 10.50
CA TYR A 53 5.97 -3.12 9.67
C TYR A 53 5.84 -1.66 10.13
N LEU A 54 5.92 -1.36 11.44
CA LEU A 54 5.73 -0.01 11.94
C LEU A 54 6.77 0.99 11.42
N PRO A 55 8.08 0.67 11.32
CA PRO A 55 9.06 1.61 10.78
C PRO A 55 8.70 2.05 9.36
N PHE A 56 8.30 1.11 8.51
CA PHE A 56 7.90 1.38 7.14
C PHE A 56 6.62 2.24 7.08
N LEU A 57 5.57 1.88 7.82
CA LEU A 57 4.34 2.69 7.86
C LEU A 57 4.59 4.11 8.39
N ASN A 58 5.49 4.27 9.37
CA ASN A 58 5.83 5.58 9.93
C ASN A 58 6.67 6.43 8.96
N GLN A 59 7.46 5.82 8.08
CA GLN A 59 8.13 6.53 6.99
C GLN A 59 7.10 7.02 5.97
N LEU A 60 6.20 6.13 5.53
CA LEU A 60 5.16 6.46 4.56
C LEU A 60 4.26 7.61 5.03
N ARG A 61 3.86 7.63 6.31
CA ARG A 61 3.01 8.70 6.89
C ARG A 61 3.62 10.10 6.84
N LYS A 62 4.95 10.21 6.68
CA LYS A 62 5.66 11.51 6.62
C LYS A 62 5.80 12.05 5.19
N MET A 63 5.52 11.21 4.19
CA MET A 63 5.63 11.58 2.77
C MET A 63 4.40 12.38 2.34
N GLU A 64 4.52 13.17 1.27
CA GLU A 64 3.34 13.76 0.67
C GLU A 64 2.49 12.69 -0.05
N PRO A 65 1.17 12.90 -0.23
CA PRO A 65 0.24 11.84 -0.61
C PRO A 65 0.59 11.07 -1.89
N HIS A 66 1.11 11.74 -2.92
CA HIS A 66 1.46 11.10 -4.19
C HIS A 66 2.73 10.24 -4.07
N TYR A 67 3.78 10.76 -3.44
CA TYR A 67 5.03 10.05 -3.21
C TYR A 67 4.85 8.88 -2.23
N GLN A 68 3.94 9.03 -1.26
CA GLN A 68 3.51 7.93 -0.39
C GLN A 68 2.97 6.76 -1.21
N ARG A 69 2.03 7.02 -2.14
CA ARG A 69 1.45 6.00 -3.01
C ARG A 69 2.46 5.42 -4.00
N TYR A 70 3.33 6.26 -4.57
CA TYR A 70 4.45 5.81 -5.39
C TYR A 70 5.36 4.84 -4.62
N SER A 71 5.74 5.18 -3.38
CA SER A 71 6.60 4.35 -2.54
C SER A 71 5.96 3.00 -2.22
N ILE A 72 4.65 3.00 -1.92
CA ILE A 72 3.86 1.78 -1.71
C ILE A 72 3.82 0.93 -2.99
N ASP A 73 3.43 1.52 -4.12
CA ASP A 73 3.28 0.78 -5.38
C ASP A 73 4.61 0.22 -5.86
N LYS A 74 5.70 0.99 -5.70
CA LYS A 74 7.06 0.52 -6.00
C LYS A 74 7.46 -0.64 -5.09
N HIS A 75 7.16 -0.58 -3.79
CA HIS A 75 7.40 -1.68 -2.85
C HIS A 75 6.63 -2.95 -3.26
N LEU A 76 5.37 -2.79 -3.66
CA LEU A 76 4.50 -3.86 -4.15
C LEU A 76 4.79 -4.28 -5.61
N LYS A 77 5.81 -3.69 -6.24
CA LYS A 77 6.22 -3.94 -7.64
C LYS A 77 5.12 -3.64 -8.66
N ARG A 78 4.18 -2.74 -8.34
CA ARG A 78 3.12 -2.23 -9.22
C ARG A 78 3.63 -1.01 -10.00
N PHE A 79 4.63 -1.24 -10.86
CA PHE A 79 5.42 -0.15 -11.44
C PHE A 79 4.63 0.83 -12.33
N GLU A 80 3.58 0.38 -13.02
CA GLU A 80 2.69 1.27 -13.80
C GLU A 80 1.92 2.25 -12.90
N SER A 81 1.34 1.76 -11.79
CA SER A 81 0.67 2.61 -10.80
C SER A 81 1.66 3.53 -10.09
N ALA A 82 2.86 3.00 -9.76
CA ALA A 82 3.93 3.80 -9.19
C ALA A 82 4.33 4.96 -10.10
N LEU A 83 4.44 4.71 -11.42
CA LEU A 83 4.74 5.72 -12.42
C LEU A 83 3.70 6.83 -12.44
N HIS A 84 2.41 6.47 -12.43
CA HIS A 84 1.33 7.45 -12.41
C HIS A 84 1.38 8.33 -11.14
N ASN A 85 1.64 7.71 -9.98
CA ASN A 85 1.74 8.43 -8.72
C ASN A 85 2.94 9.40 -8.68
N ILE A 86 4.14 8.98 -9.12
CA ILE A 86 5.31 9.88 -9.12
C ILE A 86 5.20 10.99 -10.17
N ALA A 87 4.56 10.74 -11.31
CA ALA A 87 4.27 11.78 -12.29
C ALA A 87 3.30 12.85 -11.77
N SER A 88 2.47 12.49 -10.77
CA SER A 88 1.56 13.41 -10.08
C SER A 88 2.24 14.21 -8.96
N CYS A 89 3.47 13.86 -8.57
CA CYS A 89 4.24 14.62 -7.59
C CYS A 89 4.72 15.95 -8.18
N SER A 90 4.28 17.06 -7.60
CA SER A 90 4.75 18.40 -7.97
C SER A 90 5.89 18.87 -7.06
N GLY A 91 6.80 19.70 -7.58
CA GLY A 91 7.61 20.59 -6.72
C GLY A 91 9.06 20.19 -6.43
N SER A 92 9.62 19.20 -7.12
CA SER A 92 11.06 18.91 -7.05
C SER A 92 11.60 18.25 -8.31
N ASN A 93 12.79 18.66 -8.76
CA ASN A 93 13.54 17.97 -9.82
C ASN A 93 13.89 16.52 -9.43
N GLN A 94 13.95 16.20 -8.13
CA GLN A 94 14.24 14.85 -7.67
C GLN A 94 13.17 13.84 -8.10
N TYR A 95 11.89 14.21 -8.03
CA TYR A 95 10.79 13.33 -8.44
C TYR A 95 10.82 13.03 -9.94
N LEU A 96 11.25 14.00 -10.75
CA LEU A 96 11.43 13.80 -12.19
C LEU A 96 12.55 12.79 -12.47
N GLU A 97 13.70 12.91 -11.82
CA GLU A 97 14.82 11.97 -12.00
C GLU A 97 14.45 10.55 -11.56
N GLU A 98 13.74 10.40 -10.42
CA GLU A 98 13.23 9.11 -9.97
C GLU A 98 12.19 8.52 -10.95
N CYS A 99 11.30 9.35 -11.49
CA CYS A 99 10.33 8.95 -12.50
C CYS A 99 11.03 8.42 -13.77
N LEU A 100 12.00 9.18 -14.30
CA LEU A 100 12.79 8.77 -15.47
C LEU A 100 13.56 7.47 -15.21
N THR A 101 14.10 7.31 -14.01
CA THR A 101 14.79 6.07 -13.59
C THR A 101 13.82 4.90 -13.59
N LEU A 102 12.62 5.05 -13.02
CA LEU A 102 11.59 4.01 -13.00
C LEU A 102 11.18 3.58 -14.42
N ILE A 103 11.00 4.54 -15.34
CA ILE A 103 10.67 4.26 -16.74
C ILE A 103 11.76 3.42 -17.40
N ARG A 104 13.03 3.76 -17.18
CA ARG A 104 14.18 3.05 -17.77
C ARG A 104 14.32 1.64 -17.20
N ASP A 105 14.27 1.51 -15.88
CA ASP A 105 14.51 0.25 -15.17
C ASP A 105 13.41 -0.79 -15.46
N HIS A 106 12.16 -0.33 -15.64
CA HIS A 106 11.00 -1.20 -15.88
C HIS A 106 10.44 -1.13 -17.31
N LYS A 107 11.12 -0.41 -18.23
CA LYS A 107 10.75 -0.28 -19.65
C LYS A 107 9.33 0.23 -19.90
N LEU A 108 8.88 1.21 -19.11
CA LEU A 108 7.50 1.73 -19.11
C LEU A 108 7.25 2.82 -20.18
N TYR A 109 7.90 2.74 -21.34
CA TYR A 109 7.90 3.83 -22.34
C TYR A 109 6.53 4.11 -23.00
N THR A 110 5.58 3.18 -22.88
CA THR A 110 4.25 3.25 -23.51
C THR A 110 3.13 3.61 -22.54
N GLN A 111 3.47 3.82 -21.26
CA GLN A 111 2.53 4.16 -20.19
C GLN A 111 2.29 5.66 -20.12
#